data_AF-A0A8J2XE00-F1
#
_entry.id   AF-A0A8J2XE00-F1
#
_cell.length_a   1.000
_cell.length_b   1.000
_cell.length_c   1.000
_cell.angle_alpha   90.00
_cell.angle_beta   90.00
_cell.angle_gamma   90.00
#
_symmetry.space_group_name_H-M   'P 1'
#
loop_
_entity.id
_entity.type
_entity.pdbx_description
1 polymer ?
#
loop_
_entity_poly.entity_id
_entity_poly.type
_entity_poly.pdbx_seq_one_letter_code
_entity_poly.pdbx_strand_id
1 'polypeptide(L)'
;MNEYKKPISPSEELQENETQSKVIAERPAHIKENHWREWVEDSKVDPLITALNVRSLSGTTPHEYLLYGLPDSERRNDGRLRDYWLRRYGHLDYGGWCVAQLTP
;
A
#
# COMPACT_ATOMS: atom_id res chain seq x y z
N MET A 1 -35.79 6.11 -18.14
CA MET A 1 -35.17 6.60 -19.38
C MET A 1 -33.72 6.12 -19.32
N ASN A 2 -33.40 4.99 -19.94
CA ASN A 2 -32.04 4.45 -19.89
C ASN A 2 -31.18 5.24 -20.88
N GLU A 3 -30.13 5.89 -20.40
CA GLU A 3 -29.17 6.57 -21.27
C GLU A 3 -28.52 5.55 -22.21
N TYR A 4 -28.66 5.79 -23.51
CA TYR A 4 -27.97 5.02 -24.54
C TYR A 4 -26.49 5.41 -24.49
N LYS A 5 -25.64 4.57 -23.90
CA LYS A 5 -24.19 4.71 -24.08
C LYS A 5 -23.86 4.35 -25.53
N LYS A 6 -23.44 5.35 -26.29
CA LYS A 6 -22.96 5.18 -27.67
C LYS A 6 -21.80 4.17 -27.68
N PRO A 7 -21.79 3.18 -28.58
CA PRO A 7 -20.69 2.22 -28.66
C PRO A 7 -19.40 2.96 -29.01
N ILE A 8 -18.36 2.71 -28.23
CA ILE A 8 -17.03 3.31 -28.33
C ILE A 8 -16.35 2.71 -29.57
N SER A 9 -15.70 3.54 -30.38
CA SER A 9 -14.95 3.07 -31.56
C SER A 9 -13.72 2.25 -31.12
N PRO A 10 -13.30 1.21 -31.87
CA PRO A 10 -12.10 0.43 -31.54
C PRO A 10 -10.84 1.28 -31.36
N SER A 11 -10.75 2.41 -32.06
CA SER A 11 -9.64 3.37 -31.94
C SER A 11 -9.69 4.18 -30.64
N GLU A 12 -10.89 4.48 -30.15
CA GLU A 12 -11.11 5.21 -28.90
C GLU A 12 -10.86 4.27 -27.69
N GLU A 13 -11.24 3.00 -27.83
CA GLU A 13 -10.98 1.95 -26.83
C GLU A 13 -9.47 1.71 -26.64
N LEU A 14 -8.69 1.79 -27.73
CA LEU A 14 -7.22 1.75 -27.73
C LEU A 14 -6.55 3.02 -27.16
N GLN A 15 -7.27 4.13 -27.05
CA GLN A 15 -6.75 5.34 -26.39
C GLN A 15 -7.11 5.37 -24.92
N GLU A 16 -8.31 4.90 -24.56
CA GLU A 16 -8.74 4.80 -23.16
C GLU A 16 -7.92 3.79 -22.38
N ASN A 17 -7.63 2.60 -22.93
CA ASN A 17 -6.78 1.60 -22.26
C ASN A 17 -5.30 2.04 -22.14
N GLU A 18 -4.74 2.78 -23.11
CA GLU A 18 -3.40 3.38 -23.02
C GLU A 18 -3.36 4.50 -21.97
N THR A 19 -4.40 5.33 -21.93
CA THR A 19 -4.52 6.39 -20.92
C THR A 19 -4.68 5.78 -19.53
N GLN A 20 -5.52 4.75 -19.41
CA GLN A 20 -5.74 4.05 -18.15
C GLN A 20 -4.48 3.30 -17.68
N SER A 21 -3.75 2.65 -18.58
CA SER A 21 -2.49 1.99 -18.22
C SER A 21 -1.40 2.98 -17.81
N LYS A 22 -1.33 4.17 -18.43
CA LYS A 22 -0.40 5.24 -17.99
C LYS A 22 -0.77 5.81 -16.63
N VAL A 23 -2.04 6.07 -16.36
CA VAL A 23 -2.49 6.61 -15.06
C VAL A 23 -2.17 5.62 -13.93
N ILE A 24 -2.21 4.32 -14.19
CA ILE A 24 -1.88 3.30 -13.18
C ILE A 24 -0.37 3.06 -13.04
N ALA A 25 0.43 3.44 -14.05
CA ALA A 25 1.88 3.37 -13.98
C ALA A 25 2.52 4.53 -13.17
N GLU A 26 1.75 5.54 -12.79
CA GLU A 26 2.22 6.63 -11.95
C GLU A 26 2.25 6.26 -10.46
N ARG A 27 3.14 6.91 -9.71
CA ARG A 27 3.27 6.69 -8.27
C ARG A 27 1.99 7.09 -7.54
N PRO A 28 1.35 6.18 -6.79
CA PRO A 28 0.18 6.50 -5.98
C PRO A 28 0.51 7.40 -4.79
N ALA A 29 -0.46 8.19 -4.33
CA ALA A 29 -0.31 9.10 -3.19
C ALA A 29 0.00 8.40 -1.85
N HIS A 30 -0.43 7.15 -1.68
CA HIS A 30 -0.19 6.35 -0.46
C HIS A 30 1.20 5.67 -0.43
N ILE A 31 1.99 5.81 -1.49
CA ILE A 31 3.36 5.29 -1.59
C ILE A 31 4.33 6.47 -1.58
N LYS A 32 5.25 6.48 -0.60
CA LYS A 32 6.33 7.47 -0.53
C LYS A 32 7.28 7.29 -1.72
N GLU A 33 7.87 8.40 -2.16
CA GLU A 33 8.81 8.44 -3.30
C GLU A 33 9.95 7.43 -3.17
N ASN A 34 10.58 7.35 -1.99
CA ASN A 34 11.68 6.42 -1.75
C ASN A 34 11.26 4.95 -1.89
N HIS A 35 10.06 4.59 -1.44
CA HIS A 35 9.55 3.21 -1.55
C HIS A 35 9.14 2.87 -2.98
N TRP A 36 8.57 3.84 -3.72
CA TRP A 36 8.25 3.65 -5.14
C TRP A 36 9.51 3.41 -5.96
N ARG A 37 10.55 4.23 -5.75
CA ARG A 37 11.84 4.07 -6.39
C ARG A 37 12.46 2.70 -6.09
N GLU A 38 12.48 2.29 -4.83
CA GLU A 38 13.01 0.98 -4.42
C GLU A 38 12.33 -0.19 -5.15
N TRP A 39 10.99 -0.16 -5.23
CA TRP A 39 10.20 -1.24 -5.80
C TRP A 39 10.14 -1.23 -7.34
N VAL A 40 9.80 -0.09 -7.92
CA VAL A 40 9.52 0.03 -9.36
C VAL A 40 10.77 0.36 -10.16
N GLU A 41 11.59 1.30 -9.68
CA GLU A 41 12.75 1.76 -10.45
C GLU A 41 13.97 0.86 -10.26
N ASP A 42 14.29 0.51 -9.02
CA ASP A 42 15.49 -0.25 -8.68
C ASP A 42 15.24 -1.76 -8.81
N SER A 43 14.13 -2.26 -8.25
CA SER A 43 13.80 -3.69 -8.25
C SER A 43 12.99 -4.15 -9.47
N LYS A 44 12.54 -3.23 -10.33
CA LYS A 44 11.75 -3.50 -11.54
C LYS A 44 10.47 -4.31 -11.30
N VAL A 45 9.87 -4.16 -10.12
CA VAL A 45 8.56 -4.74 -9.84
C VAL A 45 7.50 -4.00 -10.66
N ASP A 46 6.52 -4.74 -11.14
CA ASP A 46 5.42 -4.19 -11.93
C ASP A 46 4.75 -3.01 -11.19
N PRO A 47 4.62 -1.82 -11.83
CA PRO A 47 4.06 -0.63 -11.20
C PRO A 47 2.61 -0.83 -10.71
N LEU A 48 1.80 -1.58 -11.47
CA LEU A 48 0.40 -1.85 -11.16
C LEU A 48 0.30 -2.77 -9.93
N ILE A 49 1.09 -3.85 -9.88
CA ILE A 49 1.13 -4.75 -8.71
C ILE A 49 1.64 -3.99 -7.48
N THR A 50 2.66 -3.14 -7.65
CA THR A 50 3.20 -2.31 -6.57
C THR A 50 2.14 -1.33 -6.06
N ALA A 51 1.45 -0.64 -6.96
CA ALA A 51 0.41 0.32 -6.62
C ALA A 51 -0.75 -0.31 -5.83
N LEU A 52 -1.12 -1.55 -6.18
CA LEU A 52 -2.20 -2.29 -5.53
C LEU A 52 -1.83 -2.84 -4.14
N ASN A 53 -0.60 -3.32 -3.95
CA ASN A 53 -0.26 -4.12 -2.77
C ASN A 53 0.66 -3.41 -1.78
N VAL A 54 1.47 -2.45 -2.23
CA VAL A 54 2.44 -1.77 -1.37
C VAL A 54 1.79 -0.57 -0.70
N ARG A 55 1.95 -0.49 0.62
CA ARG A 55 1.53 0.66 1.41
C ARG A 55 2.69 1.18 2.24
N SER A 56 2.94 2.49 2.15
CA SER A 56 3.90 3.14 3.03
C SER A 56 3.29 3.33 4.41
N LEU A 57 4.04 2.93 5.43
CA LEU A 57 3.64 3.05 6.83
C LEU A 57 4.43 4.16 7.53
N SER A 58 3.78 4.81 8.48
CA SER A 58 4.35 5.88 9.30
C SER A 58 3.73 5.89 10.70
N GLY A 59 4.43 6.49 11.66
CA GLY A 59 3.96 6.59 13.04
C GLY A 59 3.82 5.22 13.71
N THR A 60 2.73 4.99 14.43
CA THR A 60 2.49 3.75 15.18
C THR A 60 1.92 2.62 14.32
N THR A 61 1.46 2.92 13.10
CA THR A 61 0.82 1.96 12.18
C THR A 61 1.63 0.67 11.94
N PRO A 62 2.97 0.70 11.75
CA PRO A 62 3.77 -0.52 11.62
C PRO A 62 3.64 -1.50 12.80
N HIS A 63 3.55 -0.96 14.03
CA HIS A 63 3.41 -1.77 15.23
C HIS A 63 2.07 -2.50 15.26
N GLU A 64 1.00 -1.84 14.79
CA GLU A 64 -0.33 -2.44 14.70
C GLU A 64 -0.35 -3.58 13.68
N TYR A 65 0.28 -3.39 12.51
CA TYR A 65 0.32 -4.43 11.46
C TYR A 65 1.22 -5.62 11.81
N LEU A 66 2.32 -5.42 12.53
CA LEU A 66 3.24 -6.51 12.86
C LEU A 66 2.85 -7.25 14.15
N LEU A 67 2.21 -6.55 15.10
CA LEU A 67 2.02 -7.05 16.46
C LEU A 67 0.54 -7.28 16.81
N TYR A 68 -0.34 -7.36 15.82
CA TYR A 68 -1.76 -7.65 16.01
C TYR A 68 -2.00 -9.05 16.64
N GLY A 69 -1.12 -10.00 16.39
CA GLY A 69 -1.24 -11.39 16.89
C GLY A 69 -0.68 -11.61 18.30
N LEU A 70 -0.19 -10.57 18.98
CA LEU A 70 0.27 -10.71 20.36
C LEU A 70 -0.90 -10.94 21.32
N PRO A 71 -0.75 -11.83 22.32
CA PRO A 71 -1.79 -12.04 23.31
C PRO A 71 -2.02 -10.79 24.15
N ASP A 72 -3.21 -10.66 24.73
CA ASP A 72 -3.57 -9.52 25.57
C ASP A 72 -2.64 -9.34 26.78
N SER A 73 -1.94 -10.39 27.21
CA SER A 73 -0.89 -10.32 28.24
C SER A 73 0.25 -9.35 27.87
N GLU A 74 0.49 -9.13 26.57
CA GLU A 74 1.50 -8.21 26.04
C GLU A 74 1.00 -6.77 25.88
N ARG A 75 -0.25 -6.51 26.27
CA ARG A 75 -0.83 -5.18 26.36
C ARG A 75 -0.93 -4.73 27.82
N ARG A 76 -0.93 -3.41 28.00
CA ARG A 76 -1.23 -2.74 29.27
C ARG A 76 -2.76 -2.69 29.44
N ASN A 77 -3.22 -2.43 30.66
CA ASN A 77 -4.67 -2.34 30.97
C ASN A 77 -5.41 -1.26 30.17
N ASP A 78 -4.69 -0.30 29.57
CA ASP A 78 -5.21 0.74 28.68
C ASP A 78 -5.21 0.33 27.19
N GLY A 79 -4.87 -0.93 26.88
CA GLY A 79 -4.80 -1.48 25.52
C GLY A 79 -3.50 -1.14 24.78
N ARG A 80 -2.62 -0.30 25.34
CA ARG A 80 -1.34 0.04 24.70
C ARG A 80 -0.38 -1.13 24.76
N LEU A 81 0.45 -1.24 23.73
CA LEU A 81 1.51 -2.23 23.68
C LEU A 81 2.55 -1.97 24.80
N ARG A 82 3.08 -3.03 25.41
CA ARG A 82 4.15 -2.89 26.40
C ARG A 82 5.42 -2.26 25.81
N ASP A 83 6.09 -1.44 26.62
CA ASP A 83 7.32 -0.71 26.26
C ASP A 83 8.45 -1.62 25.76
N TYR A 84 8.48 -2.88 26.19
CA TYR A 84 9.43 -3.88 25.69
C TYR A 84 9.35 -4.03 24.16
N TRP A 85 8.14 -4.17 23.63
CA TRP A 85 7.91 -4.34 22.20
C TRP A 85 8.19 -3.06 21.43
N LEU A 86 7.77 -1.90 21.97
CA LEU A 86 8.06 -0.60 21.37
C LEU A 86 9.58 -0.38 21.25
N ARG A 87 10.36 -0.72 22.28
CA ARG A 87 11.84 -0.61 22.21
C ARG A 87 12.45 -1.61 21.23
N ARG A 88 12.00 -2.87 21.26
CA ARG A 88 12.50 -3.93 20.37
C ARG A 88 12.27 -3.60 18.90
N TYR A 89 11.11 -2.99 18.60
CA TYR A 89 10.70 -2.61 17.26
C TYR A 89 10.83 -1.10 17.00
N GLY A 90 11.63 -0.37 17.79
CA GLY A 90 11.78 1.09 17.63
C GLY A 90 12.33 1.51 16.26
N HIS A 91 12.97 0.60 15.52
CA HIS A 91 13.34 0.84 14.14
C HIS A 91 12.14 1.10 13.21
N LEU A 92 10.94 0.66 13.59
CA LEU A 92 9.70 0.94 12.87
C LEU A 92 9.24 2.40 12.98
N ASP A 93 9.75 3.17 13.95
CA ASP A 93 9.41 4.60 14.09
C ASP A 93 9.96 5.44 12.93
N TYR A 94 10.99 4.95 12.24
CA TYR A 94 11.47 5.52 10.98
C TYR A 94 10.52 5.23 9.80
N GLY A 95 9.43 4.50 10.04
CA GLY A 95 8.46 4.06 9.05
C GLY A 95 8.92 2.80 8.31
N GLY A 96 8.31 2.58 7.15
CA GLY A 96 8.66 1.47 6.26
C GLY A 96 7.55 1.24 5.25
N TRP A 97 7.55 0.08 4.62
CA TRP A 97 6.48 -0.37 3.74
C TRP A 97 5.99 -1.76 4.15
N CYS A 98 4.73 -2.05 3.87
CA CYS A 98 4.20 -3.41 3.96
C CYS A 98 3.56 -3.80 2.62
N VAL A 99 3.57 -5.11 2.36
CA VAL A 99 2.78 -5.72 1.29
C VAL A 99 1.52 -6.26 1.95
N ALA A 100 0.39 -5.60 1.71
CA ALA A 100 -0.89 -6.11 2.18
C ALA A 100 -1.27 -7.31 1.31
N GLN A 101 -1.34 -8.50 1.90
CA GLN A 101 -1.93 -9.64 1.20
C GLN A 101 -3.42 -9.36 1.01
N LEU A 102 -3.90 -9.44 -0.23
CA LEU A 102 -5.33 -9.51 -0.51
C LEU A 102 -5.84 -10.81 0.14
N THR A 103 -6.43 -10.71 1.32
CA THR A 103 -7.28 -11.78 1.86
C THR A 103 -8.53 -11.86 0.96
N PRO A 104 -8.82 -13.01 0.34
CA PRO A 104 -10.02 -13.19 -0.48
C PRO A 104 -11.33 -13.12 0.32
#